data_AF-A0A0N4YLZ1-F1
#
_entry.id   AF-A0A0N4YLZ1-F1
#
_cell.length_a   1.000
_cell.length_b   1.000
_cell.length_c   1.000
_cell.angle_alpha   90.00
_cell.angle_beta   90.00
_cell.angle_gamma   90.00
#
_symmetry.space_group_name_H-M   'P 1'
#
loop_
_entity.id
_entity.type
_entity.pdbx_description
1 polymer ?
#
loop_
_entity_poly.entity_id
_entity_poly.type
_entity_poly.pdbx_seq_one_letter_code
_entity_poly.pdbx_strand_id
1 'polypeptide(L)' 'MAAYNEYFASSGDPIMVFAFVVAKDGGSLARLPHMKEVVDQMDFVGANVSHDGYSYLTLCTDFCQINEPIRQFYVS' A
#
# COMPACT_ATOMS: atom_id res chain seq x y z
N MET A 1 22.35 0.28 2.84
CA MET A 1 22.38 1.37 1.85
C MET A 1 22.92 0.89 0.51
N ALA A 2 24.14 0.32 0.43
CA ALA A 2 24.70 -0.20 -0.83
C ALA A 2 23.76 -1.18 -1.58
N ALA A 3 23.29 -2.25 -0.92
CA ALA A 3 22.37 -3.20 -1.54
C ALA A 3 21.00 -2.61 -1.92
N TYR A 4 20.56 -1.54 -1.23
CA TYR A 4 19.31 -0.83 -1.52
C TYR A 4 19.48 -0.01 -2.81
N ASN A 5 20.59 0.73 -2.91
CA ASN A 5 20.92 1.52 -4.08
C ASN A 5 21.19 0.65 -5.32
N GLU A 6 21.86 -0.50 -5.17
CA GLU A 6 22.08 -1.43 -6.29
C GLU A 6 20.77 -2.03 -6.83
N TYR A 7 19.81 -2.33 -5.95
CA TYR A 7 18.49 -2.82 -6.35
C TYR A 7 17.72 -1.77 -7.18
N PHE A 8 17.68 -0.53 -6.69
CA PHE A 8 16.96 0.57 -7.35
C PHE A 8 17.68 1.17 -8.56
N ALA A 9 19.01 1.07 -8.65
CA ALA A 9 19.77 1.61 -9.79
C ALA A 9 19.57 0.81 -11.10
N SER A 10 18.92 -0.35 -11.05
CA SER A 10 18.80 -1.25 -12.21
C SER A 10 17.75 -0.83 -13.26
N SER A 11 16.76 -0.02 -12.88
CA SER A 11 15.63 0.38 -13.75
C SER A 11 15.32 1.88 -13.74
N GLY A 12 16.14 2.69 -13.05
CA GLY A 12 15.94 4.14 -12.87
C GLY A 12 15.46 4.49 -11.45
N ASP A 13 15.39 5.78 -11.13
CA ASP A 13 15.00 6.22 -9.78
C ASP A 13 13.53 5.85 -9.49
N PRO A 14 13.24 5.10 -8.42
CA PRO A 14 11.88 4.71 -8.07
C PRO A 14 11.07 5.92 -7.59
N ILE A 15 9.80 5.97 -7.96
CA ILE A 15 8.83 6.89 -7.35
C ILE A 15 8.13 6.16 -6.20
N MET A 16 8.29 6.68 -4.99
CA MET A 16 7.68 6.11 -3.79
C MET A 16 6.56 7.02 -3.28
N VAL A 17 5.37 6.45 -3.09
CA VAL A 17 4.19 7.15 -2.57
C VAL A 17 3.75 6.51 -1.26
N PHE A 18 3.60 7.32 -0.22
CA PHE A 18 3.09 6.89 1.08
C PHE A 18 1.78 7.59 1.41
N ALA A 19 0.82 6.83 1.94
CA ALA A 19 -0.37 7.36 2.58
C ALA A 19 -0.32 7.02 4.08
N PHE A 20 -0.19 8.05 4.92
CA PHE A 20 -0.28 7.89 6.36
C PHE A 20 -1.74 8.03 6.79
N VAL A 21 -2.29 6.97 7.37
CA VAL A 21 -3.70 6.89 7.76
C VAL A 21 -3.81 6.91 9.27
N VAL A 22 -4.80 7.64 9.78
CA VAL A 22 -5.11 7.73 11.22
C VAL A 22 -6.60 7.51 11.44
N ALA A 23 -6.98 7.01 12.62
CA ALA A 23 -8.39 6.84 12.96
C ALA A 23 -9.06 8.21 13.19
N LYS A 24 -10.24 8.42 12.60
CA LYS A 24 -11.00 9.68 12.71
C LYS A 24 -11.40 10.03 14.14
N ASP A 25 -11.53 9.02 14.99
CA ASP A 25 -11.87 9.15 16.40
C ASP A 25 -10.65 9.40 17.31
N GLY A 26 -9.46 9.56 16.72
CA GLY A 26 -8.20 9.77 17.45
C GLY A 26 -7.67 8.53 18.17
N GLY A 27 -8.33 7.38 18.02
CA GLY A 27 -7.90 6.12 18.63
C GLY A 27 -6.92 5.32 17.75
N SER A 28 -6.63 4.09 18.18
CA SER A 28 -5.75 3.18 17.42
C SER A 28 -6.45 2.60 16.18
N LEU A 29 -5.71 2.44 15.09
CA LEU A 29 -6.17 1.67 13.91
C LEU A 29 -6.16 0.16 14.14
N ALA A 30 -5.53 -0.35 15.21
CA ALA A 30 -5.42 -1.79 15.52
C ALA A 30 -6.73 -2.44 16.01
N ARG A 31 -7.88 -1.77 15.83
CA ARG A 31 -9.21 -2.31 16.14
C ARG A 31 -9.79 -2.92 14.87
N LEU A 32 -10.45 -4.08 14.98
CA LEU A 32 -10.97 -4.84 13.83
C LEU A 32 -11.78 -4.00 12.82
N PRO A 33 -12.73 -3.12 13.24
CA PRO A 33 -13.50 -2.32 12.28
C PRO A 33 -12.64 -1.35 11.46
N HIS A 34 -11.59 -0.78 12.07
CA HIS A 34 -10.71 0.14 11.37
C HIS A 34 -9.68 -0.59 10.50
N MET A 35 -9.19 -1.74 10.94
CA MET A 35 -8.35 -2.58 10.07
C MET A 35 -9.13 -3.01 8.82
N LYS A 36 -10.43 -3.36 8.96
CA LYS A 36 -11.31 -3.59 7.82
C LYS A 36 -11.45 -2.34 6.93
N GLU A 37 -11.70 -1.16 7.50
CA GLU A 37 -11.81 0.08 6.73
C GLU A 37 -10.51 0.40 5.97
N VAL A 38 -9.34 0.20 6.59
CA VAL A 38 -8.02 0.35 5.93
C VAL A 38 -7.90 -0.56 4.71
N VAL A 39 -8.37 -1.80 4.83
CA VAL A 39 -8.32 -2.78 3.74
C VAL A 39 -9.28 -2.39 2.62
N ASP A 40 -10.51 -1.96 2.97
CA ASP A 40 -11.48 -1.49 1.98
C ASP A 40 -10.91 -0.28 1.21
N GLN A 41 -10.14 0.61 1.86
CA GLN A 41 -9.43 1.70 1.18
C GLN A 41 -8.28 1.21 0.29
N MET A 42 -7.50 0.21 0.73
CA MET A 42 -6.45 -0.38 -0.09
C MET A 42 -7.01 -1.04 -1.36
N ASP A 43 -8.12 -1.76 -1.23
CA ASP A 43 -8.80 -2.40 -2.36
C ASP A 43 -9.33 -1.35 -3.35
N PHE A 44 -9.94 -0.27 -2.83
CA PHE A 44 -10.39 0.85 -3.67
C PHE A 44 -9.21 1.49 -4.43
N VAL A 45 -8.09 1.75 -3.76
CA VAL A 45 -6.91 2.33 -4.40
C VAL A 45 -6.35 1.39 -5.48
N GLY A 46 -6.19 0.11 -5.15
CA GLY A 46 -5.66 -0.89 -6.08
C GLY A 46 -6.52 -1.06 -7.34
N ALA A 47 -7.84 -0.96 -7.20
CA ALA A 47 -8.78 -1.10 -8.32
C ALA A 47 -9.02 0.19 -9.11
N ASN A 48 -9.02 1.36 -8.45
CA ASN A 48 -9.55 2.59 -9.04
C ASN A 48 -8.47 3.65 -9.34
N VAL A 49 -7.32 3.60 -8.69
CA VAL A 49 -6.21 4.50 -9.03
C VAL A 49 -5.55 4.00 -10.30
N SER A 50 -5.60 4.83 -11.33
CA SER A 50 -4.98 4.57 -12.61
C SER A 50 -4.30 5.82 -13.15
N HIS A 51 -3.29 5.61 -13.97
CA HIS A 51 -2.60 6.65 -14.71
C HIS A 51 -2.31 6.14 -16.12
N ASP A 52 -2.63 6.95 -17.13
CA ASP A 52 -2.46 6.62 -18.56
C ASP A 52 -3.01 5.24 -18.96
N GLY A 53 -4.13 4.85 -18.36
CA GLY A 53 -4.80 3.57 -18.62
C GLY A 53 -4.21 2.36 -17.89
N TYR A 54 -3.15 2.55 -17.09
CA TYR A 54 -2.56 1.51 -16.25
C TYR A 54 -3.08 1.61 -14.82
N SER A 55 -3.49 0.47 -14.25
CA SER A 55 -3.90 0.38 -12.84
C SER A 55 -2.70 0.49 -11.90
N TYR A 56 -2.93 0.88 -10.64
CA TYR A 56 -1.92 0.84 -9.59
C TYR A 56 -1.22 -0.52 -9.51
N LEU A 57 -1.97 -1.62 -9.60
CA LEU A 57 -1.43 -2.99 -9.55
C LEU A 57 -0.53 -3.34 -10.75
N THR A 58 -0.65 -2.62 -11.86
CA THR A 58 0.21 -2.79 -13.05
C THR A 58 1.43 -1.87 -13.01
N LEU A 59 1.27 -0.66 -12.48
CA LEU A 59 2.36 0.32 -12.37
C LEU A 59 3.32 -0.01 -11.23
N CYS A 60 2.82 -0.65 -10.18
CA CYS A 60 3.65 -1.01 -9.04
C CYS A 60 4.57 -2.19 -9.37
N THR A 61 5.87 -1.98 -9.22
CA THR A 61 6.91 -2.99 -9.44
C THR A 61 7.45 -3.57 -8.15
N ASP A 62 7.59 -2.73 -7.12
CA ASP A 62 8.29 -3.05 -5.88
C ASP A 62 7.40 -2.75 -4.67
N PHE A 63 7.48 -3.62 -3.65
CA PHE A 63 6.77 -3.46 -2.37
C PHE A 63 5.24 -3.31 -2.49
N CYS A 64 4.64 -3.71 -3.61
CA CYS A 64 3.19 -3.60 -3.87
C CYS A 64 2.33 -4.32 -2.84
N GLN A 65 2.91 -5.36 -2.22
CA GLN A 65 2.25 -6.23 -1.24
C GLN A 65 2.72 -5.96 0.19
N ILE A 66 3.43 -4.84 0.45
CA ILE A 66 4.01 -4.55 1.77
C ILE A 66 2.95 -4.47 2.89
N ASN A 67 1.72 -4.11 2.53
CA ASN A 67 0.60 -3.96 3.46
C ASN A 67 -0.28 -5.22 3.56
N GLU A 68 0.00 -6.28 2.80
CA GLU A 68 -0.75 -7.55 2.86
C GLU A 68 -0.83 -8.18 4.26
N PRO A 69 0.15 -8.04 5.18
CA PRO A 69 0.01 -8.56 6.54
C PRO A 69 -1.20 -8.03 7.30
N ILE A 70 -1.67 -6.81 6.99
CA ILE A 70 -2.90 -6.25 7.58
C ILE A 70 -4.09 -7.18 7.27
N ARG A 71 -4.04 -7.88 6.13
CA ARG A 71 -5.11 -8.78 5.73
C ARG A 71 -5.28 -10.03 6.57
N GLN A 72 -4.20 -10.46 7.21
CA GLN A 72 -4.21 -11.64 8.07
C GLN A 72 -4.99 -11.41 9.37
N PHE A 73 -5.24 -10.16 9.75
CA PHE A 73 -5.93 -9.82 11.00
C PHE A 73 -7.45 -9.66 10.84
N TYR A 74 -8.00 -9.77 9.62
CA TYR A 74 -9.44 -9.67 9.37
C TYR A 74 -10.08 -10.93 8.75
N VAL A 75 -9.35 -12.05 8.66
CA VAL A 75 -9.93 -13.31 8.18
C VAL A 75 -10.92 -13.86 9.23
N SER A 76 -12.21 -13.72 8.95
CA SER A 76 -13.31 -14.44 9.62
C SER A 76 -14.17 -15.14 8.58
#